data_AF-A0A3M1ST35-F1
#
_entry.id   AF-A0A3M1ST35-F1
#
_cell.length_a   1.000
_cell.length_b   1.000
_cell.length_c   1.000
_cell.angle_alpha   90.00
_cell.angle_beta   90.00
_cell.angle_gamma   90.00
#
_symmetry.space_group_name_H-M   'P 1'
#
loop_
_entity.id
_entity.type
_entity.pdbx_description
1 polymer ?
#
loop_
_entity_poly.entity_id
_entity_poly.type
_entity_poly.pdbx_seq_one_letter_code
_entity_poly.pdbx_strand_id
1 'polypeptide(L)' 'MIRIQGTVVRLPFGGGVLALEAPDGRRYALRGAEEHDLAAGEEVTLEGTVLPDGALGIGMSGDPVFEIRRVDRAGSGPGG' A
#
# COMPACT_ATOMS: atom_id res chain seq x y z
N MET A 1 -9.79 7.63 8.93
CA MET A 1 -9.03 6.40 8.60
C MET A 1 -9.97 5.42 7.93
N ILE A 2 -9.49 4.72 6.91
CA ILE A 2 -10.21 3.68 6.18
C ILE A 2 -9.36 2.41 6.15
N ARG A 3 -10.00 1.29 5.87
CA ARG A 3 -9.37 -0.02 5.75
C ARG A 3 -9.51 -0.51 4.30
N ILE A 4 -8.41 -0.90 3.68
CA ILE A 4 -8.36 -1.40 2.30
C ILE A 4 -7.63 -2.74 2.29
N GLN A 5 -8.28 -3.76 1.75
CA GLN A 5 -7.64 -5.04 1.45
C GLN A 5 -7.17 -5.03 0.00
N GLY A 6 -6.00 -5.62 -0.24
CA GLY A 6 -5.49 -5.79 -1.59
C GLY A 6 -4.17 -6.52 -1.63
N THR A 7 -3.59 -6.60 -2.82
CA THR A 7 -2.29 -7.19 -3.06
C THR A 7 -1.26 -6.08 -3.21
N VAL A 8 -0.14 -6.18 -2.51
CA VAL A 8 0.98 -5.25 -2.67
C VAL A 8 1.63 -5.52 -4.03
N VAL A 9 1.81 -4.47 -4.84
CA VAL A 9 2.45 -4.53 -6.16
C VAL A 9 3.55 -3.47 -6.24
N ARG A 10 4.56 -3.71 -7.07
CA ARG A 10 5.59 -2.70 -7.32
C ARG A 10 5.19 -1.83 -8.52
N LEU A 11 5.21 -0.51 -8.34
CA LEU A 11 4.91 0.40 -9.45
C LEU A 11 6.06 0.41 -10.47
N PRO A 12 5.76 0.26 -11.77
CA PRO A 12 6.78 0.14 -12.82
C PRO A 12 7.55 1.46 -13.06
N PHE A 13 6.90 2.62 -12.84
CA PHE A 13 7.48 3.94 -13.14
C PHE A 13 7.85 4.76 -11.89
N GLY A 14 7.68 4.20 -10.70
CA GLY A 14 7.82 4.92 -9.42
C GLY A 14 9.13 4.68 -8.67
N GLY A 15 10.20 4.22 -9.33
CA GLY A 15 11.50 4.02 -8.64
C GLY A 15 11.50 2.95 -7.55
N GLY A 16 10.60 1.97 -7.62
CA GLY A 16 10.49 0.89 -6.62
C GLY A 16 9.43 1.11 -5.54
N VAL A 17 8.64 2.18 -5.63
CA VAL A 17 7.48 2.43 -4.77
C VAL A 17 6.50 1.26 -4.84
N LEU A 18 6.04 0.83 -3.66
CA LEU A 18 4.99 -0.16 -3.52
C LEU A 18 3.61 0.51 -3.60
N ALA A 19 2.65 -0.20 -4.16
CA ALA A 19 1.25 0.18 -4.19
C ALA A 19 0.38 -0.99 -3.70
N LEU A 20 -0.81 -0.69 -3.21
CA LEU A 20 -1.84 -1.69 -2.95
C LEU A 20 -2.82 -1.71 -4.12
N GLU A 21 -2.94 -2.85 -4.79
CA GLU A 21 -3.98 -3.11 -5.78
C GLU A 21 -5.18 -3.73 -5.08
N ALA A 22 -6.28 -2.97 -4.99
CA ALA A 22 -7.52 -3.42 -4.41
C ALA A 22 -8.30 -4.34 -5.39
N PRO A 23 -9.23 -5.19 -4.90
CA PRO A 23 -10.01 -6.11 -5.73
C PRO A 23 -10.86 -5.44 -6.82
N ASP A 24 -11.13 -4.14 -6.68
CA ASP A 24 -11.84 -3.34 -7.67
C ASP A 24 -10.94 -2.76 -8.77
N GLY A 25 -9.65 -3.12 -8.77
CA GLY A 25 -8.65 -2.67 -9.71
C GLY A 25 -8.07 -1.28 -9.41
N ARG A 26 -8.50 -0.63 -8.32
CA ARG A 26 -7.90 0.65 -7.89
C ARG A 26 -6.54 0.41 -7.24
N ARG A 27 -5.61 1.31 -7.53
CA ARG A 27 -4.26 1.28 -6.95
C ARG A 27 -4.05 2.46 -6.03
N TYR A 28 -3.33 2.20 -4.95
CA TYR A 28 -2.96 3.22 -3.97
C TYR A 28 -1.47 3.15 -3.72
N ALA A 29 -0.74 4.22 -4.01
CA ALA A 29 0.68 4.31 -3.69
C ALA A 29 0.87 4.26 -2.17
N LEU A 30 1.71 3.36 -1.68
CA LEU A 30 1.87 3.12 -0.25
C LEU A 30 2.98 3.98 0.34
N ARG A 31 2.61 4.82 1.30
CA ARG A 31 3.55 5.56 2.14
C ARG A 31 3.74 4.82 3.46
N GLY A 32 5.00 4.60 3.83
CA GLY A 32 5.38 3.82 5.02
C GLY A 32 5.44 2.32 4.78
N ALA A 33 5.40 1.86 3.52
CA ALA A 33 5.45 0.43 3.20
C ALA A 33 6.75 -0.24 3.68
N GLU A 34 7.88 0.48 3.59
CA GLU A 34 9.18 0.02 4.07
C GLU A 34 9.22 -0.11 5.60
N GLU A 35 8.55 0.80 6.32
CA GLU A 35 8.45 0.76 7.79
C GLU A 35 7.62 -0.43 8.30
N HIS A 36 6.83 -1.03 7.42
CA HIS A 36 5.95 -2.16 7.72
C HIS A 36 6.43 -3.48 7.10
N ASP A 37 7.63 -3.52 6.50
CA ASP A 37 8.18 -4.72 5.84
C ASP A 37 7.19 -5.33 4.82
N LEU A 38 6.53 -4.49 4.02
CA LEU A 38 5.63 -4.97 2.97
C LEU A 38 6.42 -5.42 1.74
N ALA A 39 6.03 -6.55 1.15
CA ALA A 39 6.64 -7.09 -0.06
C ALA A 39 5.62 -7.20 -1.22
N ALA A 40 6.08 -7.00 -2.45
CA ALA A 40 5.24 -7.23 -3.61
C ALA A 40 4.79 -8.70 -3.70
N GLY A 41 3.51 -8.93 -3.99
CA GLY A 41 2.85 -10.23 -3.96
C GLY A 41 2.16 -10.56 -2.63
N GLU A 42 2.32 -9.73 -1.59
CA GLU A 42 1.68 -9.95 -0.29
C GLU A 42 0.21 -9.49 -0.31
N GLU A 43 -0.70 -10.35 0.14
CA GLU A 43 -2.08 -9.98 0.40
C GLU A 43 -2.23 -9.46 1.83
N VAL A 44 -2.59 -8.20 1.96
CA VAL A 44 -2.67 -7.52 3.25
C VAL A 44 -3.92 -6.67 3.35
N THR A 45 -4.34 -6.41 4.58
CA THR A 45 -5.33 -5.39 4.86
C THR A 45 -4.66 -4.21 5.55
N LEU A 46 -4.69 -3.06 4.90
CA LEU A 46 -4.07 -1.83 5.39
C LEU A 46 -5.13 -0.93 6.01
N GLU A 47 -4.82 -0.35 7.17
CA GLU A 47 -5.60 0.71 7.79
C GLU A 47 -4.79 2.00 7.77
N GLY A 48 -5.42 3.08 7.35
CA GLY A 48 -4.70 4.33 7.08
C GLY A 48 -5.58 5.44 6.55
N THR A 49 -4.97 6.40 5.89
CA THR A 49 -5.67 7.56 5.32
C THR A 49 -5.19 7.80 3.90
N VAL A 50 -6.14 7.99 2.98
CA VAL A 50 -5.83 8.46 1.62
C VAL A 50 -5.52 9.95 1.72
N LEU A 51 -4.32 10.33 1.30
CA LEU A 51 -3.91 11.72 1.23
C LEU A 51 -4.48 12.34 -0.06
N PRO A 52 -4.91 13.62 -0.01
CA PRO A 52 -5.36 14.32 -1.21
C PRO A 52 -4.22 14.43 -2.24
N ASP A 53 -4.58 14.35 -3.52
CA ASP A 53 -3.68 14.45 -4.67
C ASP A 53 -2.60 15.54 -4.50
N GLY A 54 -1.34 15.19 -4.73
CA GLY A 54 -0.21 16.11 -4.63
C GLY A 54 0.46 16.21 -3.25
N ALA A 55 -0.01 15.46 -2.24
CA ALA A 55 0.68 15.36 -0.96
C ALA A 55 1.95 14.51 -1.09
N LEU A 56 3.09 15.18 -1.32
CA LEU A 56 4.45 14.71 -1.07
C LEU A 56 5.03 13.71 -2.10
N GLY A 57 5.56 14.22 -3.22
CA GLY A 57 6.75 13.69 -3.91
C GLY A 57 6.72 12.29 -4.54
N ILE A 58 5.74 11.46 -4.22
CA ILE A 58 5.51 10.11 -4.77
C ILE A 58 4.52 10.18 -5.96
N GLY A 59 3.78 11.30 -6.07
CA GLY A 59 2.74 11.56 -7.07
C GLY A 59 3.24 11.96 -8.46
N MET A 60 4.15 11.18 -9.06
CA MET A 60 4.39 11.26 -10.52
C MET A 60 3.53 10.26 -11.32
N SER A 61 2.90 9.27 -10.67
CA SER A 61 2.09 8.24 -11.34
C SER A 61 0.60 8.59 -11.45
N GLY A 62 0.11 9.59 -10.70
CA GLY A 62 -1.31 9.96 -10.65
C GLY A 62 -2.19 9.04 -9.80
N ASP A 63 -1.61 8.04 -9.13
CA ASP A 63 -2.33 7.21 -8.17
C ASP A 63 -2.50 7.92 -6.82
N PRO A 64 -3.64 7.75 -6.12
CA PRO A 64 -3.84 8.28 -4.78
C PRO A 64 -2.83 7.67 -3.80
N VAL A 65 -2.29 8.48 -2.89
CA VAL A 65 -1.34 8.03 -1.87
C VAL A 65 -2.11 7.57 -0.63
N PHE A 66 -1.82 6.35 -0.16
CA PHE A 66 -2.33 5.80 1.09
C PHE A 66 -1.23 5.77 2.14
N GLU A 67 -1.40 6.56 3.20
CA GLU A 67 -0.51 6.54 4.35
C GLU A 67 -0.90 5.41 5.29
N ILE A 68 -0.04 4.41 5.39
CA ILE A 68 -0.25 3.25 6.23
C ILE A 68 -0.10 3.65 7.69
N ARG A 69 -1.06 3.22 8.51
CA ARG A 69 -1.03 3.36 9.97
C ARG A 69 -1.00 2.01 10.67
N ARG A 70 -1.59 0.99 10.04
CA ARG A 70 -1.57 -0.38 10.53
C ARG A 70 -1.64 -1.36 9.38
N VAL A 71 -0.95 -2.48 9.54
CA VAL A 71 -1.03 -3.64 8.64
C VAL A 71 -1.65 -4.80 9.39
N ASP A 72 -2.67 -5.39 8.80
CA ASP A 72 -3.32 -6.62 9.25
C ASP A 72 -3.04 -7.70 8.21
N ARG A 73 -2.13 -8.61 8.55
CA ARG A 73 -1.79 -9.78 7.74
C ARG A 73 -2.74 -10.90 8.15
N ALA A 74 -3.69 -11.24 7.30
CA ALA A 74 -4.54 -12.39 7.52
C ALA A 74 -3.69 -13.67 7.39
N GLY A 75 -3.16 -14.18 8.52
CA GLY A 75 -2.66 -15.55 8.59
C GLY A 75 -1.15 -15.77 8.78
N SER A 76 -0.35 -14.80 9.22
CA SER A 76 0.96 -15.14 9.80
C SER A 76 0.82 -15.41 11.30
N GLY A 77 0.22 -16.56 11.62
CA GLY A 77 0.48 -17.20 12.91
C GLY A 77 1.96 -17.63 12.97
N PRO A 78 2.58 -17.67 14.17
CA PRO A 78 3.97 -18.12 14.30
C PRO A 78 4.05 -19.61 13.91
N GLY A 79 4.63 -19.88 12.74
CA GLY A 79 5.02 -21.22 12.31
C GLY A 79 6.50 -21.18 11.95
N GLY A 80 7.35 -21.62 12.88
CA GLY A 80 8.81 -21.69 12.74
C GLY A 80 9.50 -21.76 14.08
#